data_AF-A0A655Q566-F1
#
_entry.id   AF-A0A655Q566-F1
#
_cell.length_a   1.000
_cell.length_b   1.000
_cell.length_c   1.000
_cell.angle_alpha   90.00
_cell.angle_beta   90.00
_cell.angle_gamma   90.00
#
_symmetry.space_group_name_H-M   'P 1'
#
loop_
_entity.id
_entity.type
_entity.pdbx_description
1 polymer ?
#
loop_
_entity_poly.entity_id
_entity_poly.type
_entity_poly.pdbx_seq_one_letter_code
_entity_poly.pdbx_strand_id
1 'polypeptide(L)'
;MNESSANALLKTLEEPAPNCLFILVTSRIKHLLPTIVSRCQRLVLPAPTTALVVEWLKGQGITTPAYALHLCADSPLKTRAFMLEGGAEKYHELESQLMNALSGDVNAQLKCIALIDADLTTHLYWVWCVLTDAQKIHFGVQQDYYPPASAALAGRFTYSKLHVQTASLERLMEQLNQFSGLNTELLLLQWLYQFSDEETCL
;
A
#
# COMPACT_ATOMS: atom_id res chain seq x y z
N MET A 1 10.24 -7.64 -16.85
CA MET A 1 11.13 -8.36 -17.78
C MET A 1 11.03 -7.69 -19.13
N ASN A 2 12.15 -7.39 -19.80
CA ASN A 2 12.10 -6.86 -21.15
C ASN A 2 11.91 -8.00 -22.17
N GLU A 3 11.56 -7.65 -23.41
CA GLU A 3 11.21 -8.63 -24.46
C GLU A 3 12.38 -9.58 -24.78
N SER A 4 13.60 -9.06 -24.85
CA SER A 4 14.82 -9.85 -25.13
C SER A 4 15.04 -10.94 -24.07
N SER A 5 14.93 -10.59 -22.79
CA SER A 5 15.08 -11.57 -21.69
C SER A 5 13.96 -12.62 -21.71
N ALA A 6 12.74 -12.21 -22.08
CA ALA A 6 11.60 -13.11 -22.18
C ALA A 6 11.81 -14.19 -23.26
N ASN A 7 12.31 -13.77 -24.42
CA ASN A 7 12.59 -14.67 -25.55
C ASN A 7 13.77 -15.61 -25.28
N ALA A 8 14.79 -15.14 -24.55
CA ALA A 8 15.88 -16.01 -24.12
C ALA A 8 15.38 -17.11 -23.17
N LEU A 9 14.54 -16.76 -22.19
CA LEU A 9 13.95 -17.71 -21.26
C LEU A 9 13.06 -18.75 -21.96
N LEU A 10 12.30 -18.35 -22.99
CA LEU A 10 11.44 -19.25 -23.75
C LEU A 10 12.20 -20.44 -24.35
N LYS A 11 13.37 -20.18 -24.95
CA LYS A 11 14.20 -21.26 -25.52
C LYS A 11 14.61 -22.28 -24.46
N THR A 12 14.96 -21.81 -23.28
CA THR A 12 15.36 -22.69 -22.16
C THR A 12 14.18 -23.43 -21.54
N LEU A 13 12.98 -22.85 -21.56
CA LEU A 13 11.76 -23.52 -21.10
C LEU A 13 11.29 -24.61 -22.08
N GLU A 14 11.54 -24.44 -23.38
CA GLU A 14 11.21 -25.43 -24.42
C GLU A 14 12.14 -26.64 -24.39
N GLU A 15 13.43 -26.39 -24.21
CA GLU A 15 14.47 -27.42 -24.18
C GLU A 15 15.27 -27.30 -22.88
N PRO A 16 14.69 -27.69 -21.72
CA PRO A 16 15.37 -27.60 -20.44
C PRO A 16 16.53 -28.59 -20.38
N ALA A 17 17.63 -28.18 -19.74
CA ALA A 17 18.75 -29.07 -19.48
C ALA A 17 18.31 -30.26 -18.60
N PRO A 18 18.95 -31.44 -18.73
CA PRO A 18 18.65 -32.58 -17.88
C PRO A 18 18.84 -32.22 -16.40
N ASN A 19 17.91 -32.68 -15.54
CA ASN A 19 17.85 -32.39 -14.11
C ASN A 19 17.65 -30.91 -13.75
N CYS A 20 17.04 -30.11 -14.64
CA CYS A 20 16.69 -28.72 -14.35
C CYS A 20 15.20 -28.57 -13.98
N LEU A 21 14.91 -27.81 -12.92
CA LEU A 21 13.57 -27.40 -12.52
C LEU A 21 13.49 -25.88 -12.48
N PHE A 22 12.56 -25.30 -13.22
CA PHE A 22 12.28 -23.86 -13.19
C PHE A 22 11.15 -23.56 -12.20
N ILE A 23 11.39 -22.60 -11.30
CA ILE A 23 10.37 -22.03 -10.41
C ILE A 23 10.25 -20.55 -10.76
N LEU A 24 9.12 -20.18 -11.36
CA LEU A 24 8.82 -18.79 -11.74
C LEU A 24 7.75 -18.23 -10.82
N VAL A 25 7.97 -17.02 -10.30
CA VAL A 25 7.03 -16.31 -9.41
C VAL A 25 6.62 -15.01 -10.07
N THR A 26 5.32 -14.71 -10.10
CA THR A 26 4.78 -13.44 -10.61
C THR A 26 3.58 -13.00 -9.80
N SER A 27 3.47 -11.70 -9.53
CA SER A 27 2.27 -11.06 -8.99
C SER A 27 1.34 -10.53 -10.10
N ARG A 28 1.80 -10.50 -11.37
CA ARG A 28 1.09 -9.92 -12.51
C ARG A 28 1.11 -10.88 -13.71
N ILE A 29 0.40 -12.00 -13.60
CA ILE A 29 0.39 -13.03 -14.66
C ILE A 29 -0.06 -12.49 -16.03
N LYS A 30 -0.94 -11.47 -16.04
CA LYS A 30 -1.41 -10.80 -17.27
C LYS A 30 -0.30 -10.05 -18.01
N HIS A 31 0.81 -9.74 -17.35
CA HIS A 31 1.97 -9.07 -17.95
C HIS A 31 3.01 -10.06 -18.50
N LEU A 32 2.80 -11.37 -18.31
CA LEU A 32 3.67 -12.38 -18.90
C LEU A 32 3.25 -12.69 -20.34
N LEU A 33 4.24 -13.03 -21.17
CA LEU A 33 3.97 -13.51 -22.52
C LEU A 33 3.13 -14.80 -22.46
N PRO A 34 2.05 -14.93 -23.25
CA PRO A 34 1.24 -16.14 -23.29
C PRO A 34 2.06 -17.42 -23.54
N THR A 35 3.16 -17.31 -24.29
CA THR A 35 4.08 -18.39 -24.61
C THR A 35 4.85 -18.93 -23.41
N ILE A 36 5.17 -18.09 -22.41
CA ILE A 36 5.79 -18.53 -21.16
C ILE A 36 4.74 -19.26 -20.33
N VAL A 37 3.55 -18.66 -20.22
CA VAL A 37 2.44 -19.23 -19.42
C VAL A 37 2.04 -20.61 -19.93
N SER A 38 2.00 -20.81 -21.25
CA SER A 38 1.62 -22.10 -21.85
C SER A 38 2.64 -23.23 -21.62
N ARG A 39 3.88 -22.91 -21.22
CA ARG A 39 4.98 -23.86 -20.99
C ARG A 39 5.25 -24.11 -19.50
N CYS A 40 4.46 -23.52 -18.61
CA CYS A 40 4.61 -23.65 -17.17
C CYS A 40 3.36 -24.28 -16.54
N GLN A 41 3.56 -25.14 -15.54
CA GLN A 41 2.47 -25.56 -14.68
C GLN A 41 2.10 -24.41 -13.73
N ARG A 42 0.85 -23.95 -13.80
CA ARG A 42 0.37 -22.87 -12.94
C ARG A 42 -0.04 -23.42 -11.57
N LEU A 43 0.70 -23.02 -10.54
CA LEU A 43 0.28 -23.16 -9.14
C LEU A 43 -0.20 -21.81 -8.62
N VAL A 44 -1.44 -21.73 -8.15
CA VAL A 44 -1.98 -20.53 -7.53
C VAL A 44 -1.77 -20.62 -6.03
N LEU A 45 -1.08 -19.64 -5.45
CA LEU A 45 -0.93 -19.48 -4.01
C LEU A 45 -2.00 -18.49 -3.52
N PRO A 46 -3.09 -18.96 -2.89
CA PRO A 46 -4.11 -18.07 -2.36
C PRO A 46 -3.57 -17.28 -1.17
N ALA A 47 -4.11 -16.07 -0.97
CA ALA A 47 -3.85 -15.32 0.26
C ALA A 47 -4.46 -16.06 1.45
N PRO A 48 -3.78 -16.10 2.61
CA PRO A 48 -4.34 -16.67 3.83
C PRO A 48 -5.52 -15.81 4.32
N THR A 49 -6.46 -16.42 5.04
CA THR A 49 -7.54 -15.68 5.70
C THR A 49 -6.98 -14.88 6.87
N THR A 50 -7.57 -13.72 7.19
CA THR A 50 -7.18 -12.89 8.35
C THR A 50 -7.12 -13.71 9.65
N ALA A 51 -8.07 -14.62 9.87
CA ALA A 51 -8.08 -15.52 11.02
C ALA A 51 -6.81 -16.40 11.10
N LEU A 52 -6.40 -16.99 9.96
CA LEU A 52 -5.19 -17.80 9.89
C LEU A 52 -3.93 -16.97 10.13
N VAL A 53 -3.90 -15.72 9.64
CA VAL A 53 -2.77 -14.81 9.88
C VAL A 53 -2.66 -14.46 11.35
N VAL A 54 -3.78 -14.12 12.01
CA VAL A 54 -3.83 -13.85 13.45
C VAL A 54 -3.34 -15.05 14.26
N GLU A 55 -3.82 -16.26 13.93
CA GLU A 55 -3.40 -17.48 14.60
C GLU A 55 -1.90 -17.74 14.43
N TRP A 56 -1.39 -17.61 13.20
CA TRP A 56 0.03 -17.77 12.91
C TRP A 56 0.90 -16.76 13.67
N LEU A 57 0.51 -15.48 13.72
CA LEU A 57 1.22 -14.43 14.47
C LEU A 57 1.23 -14.71 15.97
N LYS A 58 0.10 -15.17 16.54
CA LYS A 58 0.03 -15.60 17.94
C LYS A 58 1.00 -16.75 18.22
N GLY A 59 1.10 -17.71 17.31
CA GLY A 59 2.08 -18.80 17.40
C GLY A 59 3.54 -18.33 17.37
N GLN A 60 3.82 -17.15 16.80
CA GLN A 60 5.13 -16.50 16.83
C GLN A 60 5.35 -15.62 18.08
N GLY A 61 4.40 -15.60 19.03
CA GLY A 61 4.45 -14.74 20.21
C GLY A 61 4.14 -13.26 19.93
N ILE A 62 3.58 -12.95 18.76
CA ILE A 62 3.29 -11.59 18.33
C ILE A 62 1.79 -11.33 18.49
N THR A 63 1.44 -10.33 19.29
CA THR A 63 0.06 -9.84 19.41
C THR A 63 -0.04 -8.52 18.67
N THR A 64 -1.01 -8.40 17.76
CA THR A 64 -1.17 -7.22 16.91
C THR A 64 -2.54 -6.61 17.10
N PRO A 65 -2.67 -5.28 17.04
CA PRO A 65 -3.98 -4.68 16.89
C PRO A 65 -4.57 -5.05 15.52
N ALA A 66 -5.90 -5.10 15.43
CA ALA A 66 -6.58 -5.58 14.23
C ALA A 66 -6.29 -4.70 12.99
N TYR A 67 -6.15 -3.39 13.18
CA TYR A 67 -5.80 -2.46 12.10
C TYR A 67 -4.40 -2.71 11.50
N ALA A 68 -3.45 -3.29 12.24
CA ALA A 68 -2.10 -3.53 11.73
C ALA A 68 -2.09 -4.55 10.58
N LEU A 69 -3.01 -5.53 10.62
CA LEU A 69 -3.20 -6.48 9.52
C LEU A 69 -3.70 -5.76 8.27
N HIS A 70 -4.64 -4.82 8.44
CA HIS A 70 -5.13 -3.98 7.35
C HIS A 70 -4.00 -3.23 6.64
N LEU A 71 -3.18 -2.53 7.43
CA LEU A 71 -2.06 -1.73 6.97
C LEU A 71 -0.97 -2.57 6.27
N CYS A 72 -0.97 -3.88 6.52
CA CYS A 72 -0.04 -4.83 5.91
C CYS A 72 -0.68 -5.68 4.81
N ALA A 73 -1.88 -5.32 4.34
CA ALA A 73 -2.64 -6.05 3.32
C ALA A 73 -2.85 -7.54 3.67
N ASP A 74 -3.13 -7.84 4.94
CA ASP A 74 -3.29 -9.19 5.50
C ASP A 74 -2.08 -10.11 5.23
N SER A 75 -0.90 -9.56 4.96
CA SER A 75 0.31 -10.35 4.71
C SER A 75 0.96 -10.77 6.04
N PRO A 76 1.11 -12.07 6.34
CA PRO A 76 1.66 -12.52 7.62
C PRO A 76 3.09 -12.04 7.86
N LEU A 77 3.94 -12.14 6.84
CA LEU A 77 5.35 -11.77 6.95
C LEU A 77 5.53 -10.25 7.07
N LYS A 78 4.76 -9.46 6.32
CA LYS A 78 4.79 -8.00 6.45
C LYS A 78 4.28 -7.56 7.81
N THR A 79 3.18 -8.13 8.29
CA THR A 79 2.64 -7.81 9.61
C THR A 79 3.64 -8.17 10.72
N ARG A 80 4.32 -9.31 10.61
CA ARG A 80 5.39 -9.67 11.55
C ARG A 80 6.52 -8.64 11.54
N ALA A 81 7.03 -8.24 10.37
CA ALA A 81 8.07 -7.22 10.27
C ALA A 81 7.62 -5.88 10.85
N PHE A 82 6.41 -5.44 10.46
CA PHE A 82 5.77 -4.23 10.98
C PHE A 82 5.75 -4.22 12.52
N MET A 83 5.39 -5.33 13.16
CA MET A 83 5.35 -5.40 14.62
C MET A 83 6.72 -5.41 15.28
N LEU A 84 7.70 -6.09 14.69
CA LEU A 84 9.05 -6.18 15.25
C LEU A 84 9.83 -4.86 15.10
N GLU A 85 9.49 -4.05 14.10
CA GLU A 85 10.18 -2.81 13.75
C GLU A 85 9.50 -1.55 14.32
N GLY A 86 8.59 -1.70 15.29
CA GLY A 86 7.87 -0.57 15.89
C GLY A 86 6.90 0.11 14.92
N GLY A 87 6.39 -0.62 13.93
CA GLY A 87 5.51 -0.08 12.88
C GLY A 87 4.23 0.56 13.42
N ALA A 88 3.71 0.10 14.56
CA ALA A 88 2.55 0.72 15.21
C ALA A 88 2.85 2.15 15.68
N GLU A 89 4.04 2.39 16.23
CA GLU A 89 4.48 3.72 16.67
C GLU A 89 4.74 4.63 15.46
N LYS A 90 5.41 4.10 14.42
CA LYS A 90 5.64 4.82 13.16
C LYS A 90 4.33 5.21 12.48
N TYR A 91 3.36 4.29 12.43
CA TYR A 91 2.04 4.56 11.87
C TYR A 91 1.31 5.63 12.68
N HIS A 92 1.35 5.55 14.01
CA HIS A 92 0.70 6.55 14.87
C HIS A 92 1.32 7.93 14.71
N GLU A 93 2.65 8.02 14.56
CA GLU A 93 3.34 9.27 14.26
C GLU A 93 2.90 9.85 12.91
N LEU A 94 2.90 9.02 11.85
CA LEU A 94 2.44 9.44 10.52
C LEU A 94 0.99 9.92 10.55
N GLU A 95 0.12 9.17 11.22
CA GLU A 95 -1.30 9.48 11.40
C GLU A 95 -1.47 10.85 12.09
N SER A 96 -0.75 11.09 13.18
CA SER A 96 -0.80 12.36 13.91
C SER A 96 -0.30 13.52 13.03
N GLN A 97 0.83 13.35 12.33
CA GLN A 97 1.36 14.38 11.45
C GLN A 97 0.43 14.66 10.28
N LEU A 98 -0.20 13.64 9.68
CA LEU A 98 -1.19 13.80 8.62
C LEU A 98 -2.39 14.62 9.10
N MET A 99 -2.97 14.28 10.25
CA MET A 99 -4.12 15.01 10.79
C MET A 99 -3.79 16.48 11.11
N ASN A 100 -2.60 16.74 11.67
CA ASN A 100 -2.14 18.09 11.95
C ASN A 100 -1.81 18.87 10.67
N ALA A 101 -1.20 18.21 9.68
CA ALA A 101 -0.91 18.79 8.36
C ALA A 101 -2.19 19.23 7.65
N LEU A 102 -3.23 18.40 7.70
CA LEU A 102 -4.56 18.72 7.18
C LEU A 102 -5.26 19.82 7.98
N SER A 103 -4.84 20.09 9.21
CA SER A 103 -5.32 21.21 10.04
C SER A 103 -4.62 22.54 9.74
N GLY A 104 -3.67 22.56 8.79
CA GLY A 104 -2.95 23.77 8.39
C GLY A 104 -1.63 24.00 9.14
N ASP A 105 -1.16 23.03 9.94
CA ASP A 105 0.16 23.13 10.58
C ASP A 105 1.28 22.84 9.56
N VAL A 106 2.00 23.89 9.18
CA VAL A 106 3.12 23.83 8.22
C VAL A 106 4.25 22.93 8.72
N ASN A 107 4.54 22.90 10.02
CA ASN A 107 5.59 22.02 10.56
C ASN A 107 5.17 20.56 10.47
N ALA A 108 3.88 20.27 10.73
CA ALA A 108 3.33 18.94 10.57
C ALA A 108 3.32 18.49 9.10
N GLN A 109 3.07 19.40 8.15
CA GLN A 109 3.17 19.11 6.71
C GLN A 109 4.58 18.64 6.33
N LEU A 110 5.61 19.39 6.72
CA LEU A 110 7.01 19.03 6.43
C LEU A 110 7.40 17.69 7.06
N LYS A 111 6.98 17.45 8.31
CA LYS A 111 7.22 16.16 8.99
C LYS A 111 6.48 15.01 8.33
N CYS A 112 5.22 15.21 7.93
CA CYS A 112 4.43 14.20 7.23
C CYS A 112 5.10 13.80 5.92
N ILE A 113 5.60 14.77 5.14
CA ILE A 113 6.33 14.51 3.90
C ILE A 113 7.60 13.71 4.18
N ALA A 114 8.42 14.13 5.15
CA ALA A 114 9.65 13.45 5.52
C ALA A 114 9.42 12.01 6.00
N LEU A 115 8.35 11.79 6.78
CA LEU A 115 7.94 10.44 7.18
C LEU A 115 7.56 9.62 5.96
N ILE A 116 6.71 10.13 5.06
CA ILE A 116 6.32 9.40 3.85
C ILE A 116 7.55 9.06 2.99
N ASP A 117 8.47 10.00 2.79
CA ASP A 117 9.66 9.79 1.95
C ASP A 117 10.60 8.70 2.49
N ALA A 118 10.67 8.54 3.82
CA ALA A 118 11.52 7.52 4.46
C ALA A 118 11.15 6.07 4.07
N ASP A 119 9.86 5.79 3.85
CA ASP A 119 9.38 4.53 3.25
C ASP A 119 8.16 4.82 2.37
N LEU A 120 8.45 5.34 1.18
CA LEU A 120 7.46 5.84 0.24
C LEU A 120 6.35 4.85 -0.06
N THR A 121 6.71 3.58 -0.28
CA THR A 121 5.71 2.58 -0.69
C THR A 121 4.82 2.18 0.48
N THR A 122 5.40 1.94 1.66
CA THR A 122 4.66 1.51 2.83
C THR A 122 3.80 2.63 3.39
N HIS A 123 4.36 3.84 3.53
CA HIS A 123 3.66 4.97 4.14
C HIS A 123 2.57 5.53 3.21
N LEU A 124 2.77 5.60 1.89
CA LEU A 124 1.69 5.94 0.95
C LEU A 124 0.54 4.93 1.01
N TYR A 125 0.86 3.64 1.18
CA TYR A 125 -0.16 2.61 1.35
C TYR A 125 -0.97 2.82 2.63
N TRP A 126 -0.34 3.21 3.75
CA TRP A 126 -1.06 3.54 4.98
C TRP A 126 -2.01 4.72 4.81
N VAL A 127 -1.56 5.79 4.14
CA VAL A 127 -2.41 6.95 3.83
C VAL A 127 -3.58 6.53 2.94
N TRP A 128 -3.34 5.68 1.94
CA TRP A 128 -4.38 5.14 1.07
C TRP A 128 -5.42 4.29 1.85
N CYS A 129 -4.98 3.41 2.76
CA CYS A 129 -5.89 2.67 3.65
C CYS A 129 -6.76 3.64 4.45
N VAL A 130 -6.15 4.63 5.08
CA VAL A 130 -6.85 5.62 5.91
C VAL A 130 -7.94 6.36 5.12
N LEU A 131 -7.64 6.81 3.89
CA LEU A 131 -8.58 7.55 3.03
C LEU A 131 -9.69 6.68 2.45
N THR A 132 -9.37 5.44 2.05
CA THR A 132 -10.37 4.50 1.53
C THR A 132 -11.32 4.06 2.65
N ASP A 133 -10.81 3.85 3.85
CA ASP A 133 -11.62 3.51 5.02
C ASP A 133 -12.49 4.67 5.48
N ALA A 134 -12.01 5.91 5.40
CA ALA A 134 -12.83 7.09 5.65
C ALA A 134 -14.03 7.17 4.67
N GLN A 135 -13.83 6.80 3.40
CA GLN A 135 -14.94 6.70 2.43
C GLN A 135 -15.91 5.57 2.77
N LYS A 136 -15.41 4.39 3.19
CA LYS A 136 -16.27 3.27 3.61
C LYS A 136 -17.17 3.65 4.79
N ILE A 137 -16.65 4.43 5.73
CA ILE A 137 -17.41 4.93 6.88
C ILE A 137 -18.59 5.82 6.42
N HIS A 138 -18.40 6.70 5.44
CA HIS A 138 -19.49 7.50 4.86
C HIS A 138 -20.63 6.66 4.27
N PHE A 139 -20.34 5.45 3.79
CA PHE A 139 -21.34 4.52 3.28
C PHE A 139 -21.86 3.52 4.32
N GLY A 140 -21.43 3.62 5.58
CA GLY A 140 -21.86 2.71 6.64
C GLY A 140 -21.44 1.26 6.44
N VAL A 141 -20.37 1.02 5.66
CA VAL A 141 -19.79 -0.32 5.50
C VAL A 141 -19.41 -0.83 6.89
N GLN A 142 -19.73 -2.09 7.20
CA GLN A 142 -19.33 -2.72 8.45
C GLN A 142 -18.02 -3.48 8.21
N GLN A 143 -16.97 -3.13 8.95
CA GLN A 143 -15.71 -3.85 8.99
C GLN A 143 -15.31 -4.10 10.44
N ASP A 144 -14.57 -5.18 10.67
CA ASP A 144 -14.12 -5.56 12.02
C ASP A 144 -13.20 -4.50 12.65
N TYR A 145 -12.56 -3.68 11.82
CA TYR A 145 -11.66 -2.62 12.25
C TYR A 145 -11.52 -1.54 11.18
N TYR A 146 -11.17 -0.34 11.64
CA TYR A 146 -10.69 0.77 10.82
C TYR A 146 -9.41 1.32 11.44
N PRO A 147 -8.49 1.86 10.63
CA PRO A 147 -7.44 2.73 11.10
C PRO A 147 -8.05 3.90 11.90
N PRO A 148 -7.50 4.28 13.07
CA PRO A 148 -8.10 5.29 13.94
C PRO A 148 -8.39 6.63 13.25
N ALA A 149 -7.49 7.11 12.38
CA ALA A 149 -7.66 8.35 11.63
C ALA A 149 -8.85 8.32 10.66
N SER A 150 -9.27 7.17 10.17
CA SER A 150 -10.33 7.07 9.16
C SER A 150 -11.65 7.66 9.66
N ALA A 151 -11.98 7.42 10.94
CA ALA A 151 -13.17 7.99 11.55
C ALA A 151 -13.07 9.52 11.71
N ALA A 152 -11.89 10.01 12.11
CA ALA A 152 -11.65 11.45 12.25
C ALA A 152 -11.71 12.18 10.89
N LEU A 153 -11.14 11.58 9.84
CA LEU A 153 -11.22 12.12 8.48
C LEU A 153 -12.63 12.07 7.91
N ALA A 154 -13.38 10.99 8.14
CA ALA A 154 -14.77 10.89 7.71
C ALA A 154 -15.65 11.96 8.38
N GLY A 155 -15.40 12.28 9.65
CA GLY A 155 -16.11 13.36 10.35
C GLY A 155 -15.74 14.77 9.89
N ARG A 156 -14.53 14.96 9.33
CA ARG A 156 -14.02 16.28 8.93
C ARG A 156 -14.25 16.61 7.46
N PHE A 157 -14.10 15.64 6.56
CA PHE A 157 -14.18 15.84 5.13
C PHE A 157 -15.37 15.11 4.50
N THR A 158 -15.92 15.70 3.44
CA THR A 158 -16.99 15.07 2.67
C THR A 158 -16.46 13.86 1.88
N TYR A 159 -17.36 12.91 1.58
CA TYR A 159 -17.04 11.77 0.71
C TYR A 159 -16.40 12.22 -0.62
N SER A 160 -16.98 13.23 -1.28
CA SER A 160 -16.49 13.73 -2.57
C SER A 160 -15.02 14.16 -2.49
N LYS A 161 -14.65 14.91 -1.45
CA LYS A 161 -13.27 15.34 -1.23
C LYS A 161 -12.35 14.13 -1.01
N LEU A 162 -12.72 13.20 -0.12
CA LEU A 162 -11.91 12.01 0.14
C LEU A 162 -11.72 11.14 -1.11
N HIS A 163 -12.75 11.01 -1.94
CA HIS A 163 -12.68 10.28 -3.19
C HIS A 163 -11.69 10.92 -4.19
N VAL A 164 -11.80 12.24 -4.41
CA VAL A 164 -10.88 12.98 -5.29
C VAL A 164 -9.43 12.88 -4.79
N GLN A 165 -9.22 13.01 -3.48
CA GLN A 165 -7.88 12.94 -2.88
C GLN A 165 -7.28 11.54 -2.95
N THR A 166 -8.11 10.50 -2.78
CA THR A 166 -7.68 9.11 -2.97
C THR A 166 -7.26 8.84 -4.42
N ALA A 167 -8.06 9.29 -5.40
CA ALA A 167 -7.72 9.14 -6.82
C ALA A 167 -6.48 9.96 -7.21
N SER A 168 -6.22 11.08 -6.54
CA SER A 168 -4.98 11.85 -6.69
C SER A 168 -3.76 11.10 -6.13
N LEU A 169 -3.93 10.50 -4.94
CA LEU A 169 -2.90 9.68 -4.30
C LEU A 169 -2.54 8.44 -5.13
N GLU A 170 -3.53 7.75 -5.70
CA GLU A 170 -3.31 6.59 -6.56
C GLU A 170 -2.50 6.94 -7.82
N ARG A 171 -2.81 8.08 -8.45
CA ARG A 171 -2.04 8.61 -9.58
C ARG A 171 -0.61 8.94 -9.17
N LEU A 172 -0.41 9.55 -8.00
CA LEU A 172 0.91 9.84 -7.45
C LEU A 172 1.72 8.55 -7.23
N MET A 173 1.10 7.55 -6.59
CA MET A 173 1.72 6.23 -6.38
C MET A 173 2.11 5.56 -7.71
N GLU A 174 1.28 5.67 -8.75
CA GLU A 174 1.59 5.14 -10.08
C GLU A 174 2.77 5.88 -10.73
N GLN A 175 2.79 7.22 -10.68
CA GLN A 175 3.88 8.04 -11.21
C GLN A 175 5.21 7.72 -10.54
N LEU A 176 5.23 7.60 -9.21
CA LEU A 176 6.43 7.26 -8.43
C LEU A 176 6.93 5.84 -8.73
N ASN A 177 6.03 4.89 -8.96
CA ASN A 177 6.40 3.54 -9.38
C ASN A 177 6.95 3.49 -10.81
N GLN A 178 6.49 4.37 -11.70
CA GLN A 178 6.92 4.40 -13.10
C GLN A 178 8.24 5.16 -13.29
N PHE A 179 8.46 6.23 -12.52
CA PHE A 179 9.59 7.13 -12.67
C PHE A 179 10.35 7.31 -11.36
N SER A 180 11.41 6.53 -11.17
CA SER A 180 12.23 6.53 -9.94
C SER A 180 13.08 7.79 -9.71
N GLY A 181 13.10 8.74 -10.66
CA GLY A 181 13.89 9.99 -10.58
C GLY A 181 13.07 11.24 -10.28
N LEU A 182 11.78 11.10 -9.95
CA LEU A 182 10.92 12.23 -9.62
C LEU A 182 11.27 12.80 -8.23
N ASN A 183 11.06 14.12 -8.06
CA ASN A 183 11.16 14.76 -6.75
C ASN A 183 9.91 14.41 -5.92
N THR A 184 10.07 13.41 -5.04
CA THR A 184 9.03 12.89 -4.15
C THR A 184 8.48 13.97 -3.23
N GLU A 185 9.35 14.74 -2.59
CA GLU A 185 8.97 15.81 -1.66
C GLU A 185 8.06 16.85 -2.32
N LEU A 186 8.42 17.31 -3.53
CA LEU A 186 7.63 18.29 -4.27
C LEU A 186 6.24 17.76 -4.63
N LEU A 187 6.16 16.51 -5.07
CA LEU A 187 4.89 15.88 -5.44
C LEU A 187 4.00 15.64 -4.22
N LEU A 188 4.57 15.21 -3.09
CA LEU A 188 3.87 15.03 -1.83
C LEU A 188 3.36 16.37 -1.28
N LEU A 189 4.18 17.42 -1.35
CA LEU A 189 3.79 18.77 -0.96
C LEU A 189 2.64 19.29 -1.82
N GLN A 190 2.72 19.10 -3.14
CA GLN A 190 1.64 19.49 -4.05
C GLN A 190 0.33 18.75 -3.72
N TRP A 191 0.41 17.44 -3.45
CA TRP A 191 -0.76 16.64 -3.08
C TRP A 191 -1.37 17.11 -1.75
N LEU A 192 -0.55 17.31 -0.71
CA LEU A 192 -1.02 17.81 0.59
C LEU A 192 -1.65 19.20 0.49
N TYR A 193 -1.05 20.10 -0.31
CA TYR A 193 -1.58 21.45 -0.52
C TYR A 193 -2.95 21.40 -1.21
N GLN A 194 -3.11 20.60 -2.26
CA GLN A 194 -4.40 20.38 -2.93
C GLN A 194 -5.43 19.73 -1.99
N PHE A 195 -4.98 18.93 -1.03
CA PHE A 195 -5.85 18.38 -0.01
C PHE A 195 -6.40 19.49 0.89
N SER A 196 -5.53 20.37 1.42
CA SER A 196 -5.92 21.42 2.37
C SER A 196 -6.64 22.62 1.76
N ASP A 197 -6.30 23.04 0.53
CA ASP A 197 -6.64 24.39 0.04
C ASP A 197 -8.06 24.53 -0.54
N GLU A 198 -8.68 23.45 -1.03
CA GLU A 198 -10.02 23.56 -1.65
C GLU A 198 -11.19 23.76 -0.65
N GLU A 199 -10.92 23.98 0.64
CA GLU A 199 -11.92 24.50 1.59
C GLU A 199 -12.16 26.02 1.46
N THR A 200 -11.40 26.73 0.61
CA THR A 200 -11.57 28.19 0.42
C THR A 200 -12.55 28.61 -0.68
N CYS A 201 -13.23 27.67 -1.34
CA CYS A 201 -14.30 27.99 -2.29
C CYS A 201 -15.69 27.78 -1.66
N LEU A 202 -16.05 28.65 -0.73
CA LEU A 202 -17.44 28.99 -0.37
C LEU A 202 -17.63 30.51 -0.49
#